data_AF-A0A328BQ08-F1
#
_entry.id   AF-A0A328BQ08-F1
#
_cell.length_a   1.000
_cell.length_b   1.000
_cell.length_c   1.000
_cell.angle_alpha   90.00
_cell.angle_beta   90.00
_cell.angle_gamma   90.00
#
_symmetry.space_group_name_H-M   'P 1'
#
loop_
_entity.id
_entity.type
_entity.pdbx_description
1 polymer ?
#
loop_
_entity_poly.entity_id
_entity_poly.type
_entity_poly.pdbx_seq_one_letter_code
_entity_poly.pdbx_strand_id
1 'polypeptide(L)'
;MKKYAFAVTAAAAALVASSVSAATYFNVGPVGADGGFTVVFGNLGINTPTFDDQFTFTVPGGPDGTADFSVSSTMSADSQNIQFSSVTFDGMAFQIETNGWNESRFLNDVDVLAGQSYTLRLIGKAGVDGASPNASYSGVVTFAPVAGVVPEPGTWALMIAGFGGAGAVLRRRRHQVAVAA
;
A
#
# COMPACT_ATOMS: atom_id res chain seq x y z
N MET A 1 -43.94 42.53 36.49
CA MET A 1 -43.20 41.43 35.85
C MET A 1 -43.67 41.28 34.40
N LYS A 2 -43.00 41.93 33.44
CA LYS A 2 -43.29 41.77 32.00
C LYS A 2 -42.02 41.22 31.36
N LYS A 3 -42.17 40.05 30.72
CA LYS A 3 -41.11 39.14 30.30
C LYS A 3 -40.46 39.66 29.01
N TYR A 4 -39.12 39.75 28.99
CA TYR A 4 -38.35 39.95 27.78
C TYR A 4 -38.26 38.60 27.04
N ALA A 5 -38.83 38.53 25.84
CA ALA A 5 -38.69 37.37 24.97
C ALA A 5 -37.41 37.54 24.13
N PHE A 6 -36.41 36.70 24.38
CA PHE A 6 -35.25 36.56 23.50
C PHE A 6 -35.66 35.71 22.30
N ALA A 7 -35.64 36.29 21.11
CA ALA A 7 -35.75 35.54 19.86
C ALA A 7 -34.36 34.97 19.54
N VAL A 8 -34.21 33.64 19.61
CA VAL A 8 -33.03 32.93 19.10
C VAL A 8 -33.34 32.55 17.66
N THR A 9 -32.80 33.31 16.71
CA THR A 9 -32.76 32.91 15.30
C THR A 9 -31.66 31.86 15.14
N ALA A 10 -32.05 30.59 15.02
CA ALA A 10 -31.14 29.54 14.61
C ALA A 10 -30.81 29.72 13.12
N ALA A 11 -29.61 30.20 12.81
CA ALA A 11 -29.09 30.16 11.46
C ALA A 11 -28.74 28.70 11.11
N ALA A 12 -29.63 28.01 10.39
CA ALA A 12 -29.29 26.74 9.76
C ALA A 12 -28.29 27.03 8.63
N ALA A 13 -27.00 26.74 8.88
CA ALA A 13 -26.02 26.67 7.82
C ALA A 13 -26.43 25.52 6.88
N ALA A 14 -27.04 25.85 5.75
CA ALA A 14 -27.25 24.89 4.68
C ALA A 14 -25.87 24.44 4.20
N LEU A 15 -25.48 23.19 4.52
CA LEU A 15 -24.40 22.54 3.80
C LEU A 15 -24.84 22.48 2.34
N VAL A 16 -24.19 23.27 1.49
CA VAL A 16 -24.32 23.14 0.05
C VAL A 16 -23.67 21.80 -0.29
N ALA A 17 -24.47 20.75 -0.41
CA ALA A 17 -24.03 19.49 -1.00
C ALA A 17 -23.73 19.79 -2.48
N SER A 18 -22.46 20.06 -2.80
CA SER A 18 -22.02 19.90 -4.18
C SER A 18 -22.25 18.44 -4.54
N SER A 19 -22.92 18.20 -5.66
CA SER A 19 -23.01 16.86 -6.25
C SER A 19 -21.60 16.46 -6.70
N VAL A 20 -20.81 15.91 -5.78
CA VAL A 20 -19.52 15.31 -6.09
C VAL A 20 -19.81 14.03 -6.85
N SER A 21 -19.36 13.98 -8.11
CA SER A 21 -19.15 12.72 -8.83
C SER A 21 -18.17 11.88 -8.02
N ALA A 22 -18.39 10.56 -7.92
CA ALA A 22 -17.45 9.65 -7.26
C ALA A 22 -16.01 9.98 -7.67
N ALA A 23 -15.19 10.36 -6.68
CA ALA A 23 -13.84 10.85 -6.92
C ALA A 23 -12.87 9.80 -6.39
N THR A 24 -12.32 8.99 -7.29
CA THR A 24 -11.16 8.17 -6.98
C THR A 24 -9.99 9.09 -6.68
N TYR A 25 -9.21 8.77 -5.64
CA TYR A 25 -7.98 9.49 -5.31
C TYR A 25 -6.82 8.51 -5.15
N PHE A 26 -5.62 8.98 -5.47
CA PHE A 26 -4.38 8.23 -5.37
C PHE A 26 -3.24 9.19 -5.08
N ASN A 27 -2.79 9.19 -3.83
CA ASN A 27 -1.93 10.23 -3.29
C ASN A 27 -0.64 9.58 -2.79
N VAL A 28 0.45 9.85 -3.48
CA VAL A 28 1.78 9.39 -3.09
C VAL A 28 2.35 10.34 -2.05
N GLY A 29 2.75 9.78 -0.91
CA GLY A 29 3.42 10.49 0.17
C GLY A 29 4.88 10.83 -0.16
N PRO A 30 5.58 11.57 0.71
CA PRO A 30 6.99 11.86 0.53
C PRO A 30 7.83 10.57 0.58
N VAL A 31 8.94 10.58 -0.14
CA VAL A 31 9.94 9.49 -0.10
C VAL A 31 10.86 9.72 1.10
N GLY A 32 11.00 8.69 1.94
CA GLY A 32 11.88 8.67 3.09
C GLY A 32 13.37 8.62 2.72
N ALA A 33 14.24 8.83 3.71
CA ALA A 33 15.69 8.73 3.51
C ALA A 33 16.15 7.30 3.16
N ASP A 34 15.36 6.31 3.54
CA ASP A 34 15.50 4.90 3.19
C ASP A 34 14.96 4.58 1.78
N GLY A 35 14.34 5.55 1.09
CA GLY A 35 13.69 5.35 -0.21
C GLY A 35 12.28 4.77 -0.13
N GLY A 36 11.78 4.49 1.08
CA GLY A 36 10.41 4.02 1.29
C GLY A 36 9.40 5.14 1.11
N PHE A 37 8.15 4.79 0.78
CA PHE A 37 7.06 5.74 0.72
C PHE A 37 5.71 5.07 0.99
N THR A 38 4.70 5.91 1.21
CA THR A 38 3.32 5.45 1.44
C THR A 38 2.41 6.07 0.40
N VAL A 39 1.43 5.32 -0.06
CA VAL A 39 0.34 5.80 -0.92
C VAL A 39 -0.97 5.66 -0.16
N VAL A 40 -1.83 6.66 -0.26
CA VAL A 40 -3.23 6.54 0.16
C VAL A 40 -4.11 6.60 -1.08
N PHE A 41 -5.06 5.69 -1.18
CA PHE A 41 -5.99 5.62 -2.30
C PHE A 41 -7.42 5.38 -1.81
N GLY A 42 -8.39 5.58 -2.68
CA GLY A 42 -9.78 5.26 -2.37
C GLY A 42 -10.75 5.83 -3.37
N ASN A 43 -12.03 5.64 -3.07
CA ASN A 43 -13.14 6.23 -3.81
C ASN A 43 -14.18 6.75 -2.81
N LEU A 44 -14.55 8.02 -2.95
CA LEU A 44 -15.48 8.70 -2.07
C LEU A 44 -16.82 8.92 -2.78
N GLY A 45 -17.92 8.59 -2.09
CA GLY A 45 -19.28 8.85 -2.55
C GLY A 45 -19.69 8.03 -3.78
N ILE A 46 -19.36 6.74 -3.83
CA ILE A 46 -19.81 5.81 -4.87
C ILE A 46 -21.34 5.80 -4.86
N ASN A 47 -21.93 6.25 -5.98
CA ASN A 47 -23.37 6.44 -6.16
C ASN A 47 -23.99 5.49 -7.19
N THR A 48 -23.20 4.53 -7.68
CA THR A 48 -23.63 3.44 -8.54
C THR A 48 -23.72 2.14 -7.73
N PRO A 49 -24.63 1.20 -8.06
CA PRO A 49 -24.76 -0.07 -7.32
C PRO A 49 -23.52 -0.97 -7.35
N THR A 50 -22.65 -0.75 -8.33
CA THR A 50 -21.40 -1.48 -8.53
C THR A 50 -20.27 -0.52 -8.87
N PHE A 51 -19.04 -0.92 -8.55
CA PHE A 51 -17.83 -0.22 -8.95
C PHE A 51 -16.77 -1.22 -9.48
N ASP A 52 -15.91 -0.71 -10.36
CA ASP A 52 -14.74 -1.39 -10.90
C ASP A 52 -13.64 -0.32 -11.02
N ASP A 53 -12.94 -0.11 -9.91
CA ASP A 53 -11.94 0.94 -9.80
C ASP A 53 -10.56 0.35 -10.08
N GLN A 54 -9.78 1.08 -10.87
CA GLN A 54 -8.42 0.71 -11.22
C GLN A 54 -7.45 1.86 -10.91
N PHE A 55 -6.39 1.55 -10.18
CA PHE A 55 -5.31 2.46 -9.84
C PHE A 55 -3.99 1.94 -10.43
N THR A 56 -3.19 2.86 -10.95
CA THR A 56 -1.83 2.55 -11.40
C THR A 56 -0.84 2.87 -10.29
N PHE A 57 -0.18 1.84 -9.78
CA PHE A 57 0.89 1.97 -8.80
C PHE A 57 2.23 1.89 -9.54
N THR A 58 3.01 2.97 -9.51
CA THR A 58 4.32 3.01 -10.16
C THR A 58 5.41 3.01 -9.10
N VAL A 59 6.31 2.03 -9.17
CA VAL A 59 7.53 2.02 -8.36
C VAL A 59 8.50 3.03 -8.96
N PRO A 60 8.98 4.03 -8.19
CA PRO A 60 10.01 4.96 -8.64
C PRO A 60 11.26 4.20 -9.13
N GLY A 61 12.08 4.84 -9.96
CA GLY A 61 13.40 4.30 -10.28
C GLY A 61 14.25 4.16 -9.01
N GLY A 62 15.06 3.10 -8.92
CA GLY A 62 15.79 2.76 -7.70
C GLY A 62 16.06 1.26 -7.58
N PRO A 63 16.29 0.74 -6.37
CA PRO A 63 16.29 -0.70 -6.13
C PRO A 63 14.86 -1.28 -6.16
N ASP A 64 14.76 -2.58 -6.43
CA ASP A 64 13.53 -3.34 -6.23
C ASP A 64 13.11 -3.28 -4.75
N GLY A 65 11.87 -3.65 -4.45
CA GLY A 65 11.34 -3.57 -3.10
C GLY A 65 10.18 -4.49 -2.84
N THR A 66 9.60 -4.35 -1.65
CA THR A 66 8.35 -5.00 -1.29
C THR A 66 7.26 -3.96 -1.07
N ALA A 67 6.02 -4.35 -1.35
CA ALA A 67 4.83 -3.56 -1.10
C ALA A 67 3.84 -4.32 -0.23
N ASP A 68 3.31 -3.63 0.78
CA ASP A 68 2.23 -4.10 1.63
C ASP A 68 1.00 -3.22 1.43
N PHE A 69 -0.17 -3.82 1.53
CA PHE A 69 -1.44 -3.21 1.16
C PHE A 69 -2.48 -3.45 2.22
N SER A 70 -3.29 -2.43 2.50
CA SER A 70 -4.52 -2.57 3.27
C SER A 70 -5.60 -1.71 2.65
N VAL A 71 -6.82 -2.23 2.54
CA VAL A 71 -8.01 -1.47 2.15
C VAL A 71 -9.12 -1.77 3.13
N SER A 72 -9.93 -0.75 3.42
CA SER A 72 -11.08 -0.88 4.29
C SER A 72 -12.27 -0.02 3.86
N SER A 73 -13.45 -0.42 4.32
CA SER A 73 -14.69 0.32 4.27
C SER A 73 -15.40 0.27 5.62
N THR A 74 -16.26 1.25 5.85
CA THR A 74 -17.15 1.31 7.02
C THR A 74 -18.49 1.85 6.58
N MET A 75 -19.56 1.52 7.29
CA MET A 75 -20.86 2.16 7.08
C MET A 75 -21.55 2.54 8.39
N SER A 76 -22.40 3.56 8.30
CA SER A 76 -23.38 3.94 9.34
C SER A 76 -24.82 3.77 8.85
N ALA A 77 -25.01 3.42 7.58
CA ALA A 77 -26.29 3.15 6.93
C ALA A 77 -26.08 2.23 5.73
N ASP A 78 -27.13 1.52 5.33
CA ASP A 78 -27.08 0.55 4.22
C ASP A 78 -26.63 1.16 2.89
N SER A 79 -26.88 2.46 2.65
CA SER A 79 -26.41 3.18 1.46
C SER A 79 -24.88 3.30 1.39
N GLN A 80 -24.20 3.18 2.53
CA GLN A 80 -22.74 3.34 2.64
C GLN A 80 -22.00 1.99 2.60
N ASN A 81 -22.73 0.88 2.51
CA ASN A 81 -22.13 -0.44 2.50
C ASN A 81 -21.19 -0.62 1.30
N ILE A 82 -20.04 -1.24 1.50
CA ILE A 82 -19.18 -1.70 0.41
C ILE A 82 -19.07 -3.20 0.57
N GLN A 83 -19.35 -3.92 -0.52
CA GLN A 83 -19.09 -5.34 -0.63
C GLN A 83 -18.04 -5.60 -1.69
N PHE A 84 -16.80 -5.84 -1.26
CA PHE A 84 -15.71 -6.19 -2.17
C PHE A 84 -15.96 -7.59 -2.74
N SER A 85 -16.12 -7.67 -4.05
CA SER A 85 -16.15 -8.92 -4.80
C SER A 85 -14.74 -9.39 -5.13
N SER A 86 -13.84 -8.45 -5.45
CA SER A 86 -12.45 -8.72 -5.80
C SER A 86 -11.57 -7.52 -5.43
N VAL A 87 -10.41 -7.79 -4.84
CA VAL A 87 -9.33 -6.81 -4.66
C VAL A 87 -8.04 -7.50 -5.08
N THR A 88 -7.38 -6.96 -6.10
CA THR A 88 -6.19 -7.59 -6.69
C THR A 88 -5.10 -6.58 -6.99
N PHE A 89 -3.84 -6.97 -6.81
CA PHE A 89 -2.67 -6.25 -7.29
C PHE A 89 -1.96 -7.09 -8.36
N ASP A 90 -1.99 -6.63 -9.61
CA ASP A 90 -1.46 -7.31 -10.79
C ASP A 90 -1.89 -8.80 -10.90
N GLY A 91 -3.16 -9.04 -10.55
CA GLY A 91 -3.76 -10.39 -10.52
C GLY A 91 -3.58 -11.16 -9.21
N MET A 92 -2.71 -10.72 -8.30
CA MET A 92 -2.60 -11.32 -6.96
C MET A 92 -3.75 -10.86 -6.07
N ALA A 93 -4.51 -11.83 -5.54
CA ALA A 93 -5.69 -11.56 -4.73
C ALA A 93 -5.33 -11.19 -3.30
N PHE A 94 -6.03 -10.20 -2.74
CA PHE A 94 -5.90 -9.82 -1.34
C PHE A 94 -6.60 -10.84 -0.45
N GLN A 95 -6.03 -11.07 0.74
CA GLN A 95 -6.65 -11.83 1.81
C GLN A 95 -7.79 -11.03 2.45
N ILE A 96 -8.82 -11.73 2.90
CA ILE A 96 -9.96 -11.15 3.62
C ILE A 96 -9.63 -11.14 5.10
N GLU A 97 -9.64 -9.95 5.71
CA GLU A 97 -9.50 -9.79 7.16
C GLU A 97 -10.88 -9.68 7.82
N THR A 98 -11.72 -8.76 7.33
CA THR A 98 -13.09 -8.57 7.83
C THR A 98 -14.07 -8.50 6.66
N ASN A 99 -15.27 -9.02 6.85
CA ASN A 99 -16.35 -9.00 5.87
C ASN A 99 -17.70 -8.71 6.58
N GLY A 100 -18.56 -7.89 5.98
CA GLY A 100 -19.86 -7.51 6.56
C GLY A 100 -20.00 -6.00 6.78
N TRP A 101 -20.29 -5.59 8.02
CA TRP A 101 -20.58 -4.18 8.34
C TRP A 101 -19.38 -3.25 8.11
N ASN A 102 -18.19 -3.77 8.39
CA ASN A 102 -16.93 -3.24 7.92
C ASN A 102 -16.34 -4.30 7.00
N GLU A 103 -15.65 -3.87 5.95
CA GLU A 103 -14.84 -4.77 5.16
C GLU A 103 -13.39 -4.33 5.20
N SER A 104 -12.48 -5.29 5.30
CA SER A 104 -11.07 -5.04 5.20
C SER A 104 -10.36 -6.19 4.52
N ARG A 105 -9.39 -5.83 3.67
CA ARG A 105 -8.55 -6.78 2.93
C ARG A 105 -7.11 -6.30 2.93
N PHE A 106 -6.18 -7.23 2.85
CA PHE A 106 -4.76 -6.91 2.81
C PHE A 106 -4.00 -7.86 1.88
N LEU A 107 -2.81 -7.43 1.49
CA LEU A 107 -1.84 -8.24 0.78
C LEU A 107 -0.47 -7.77 1.25
N ASN A 108 0.39 -8.67 1.68
CA ASN A 108 1.69 -8.32 2.24
C ASN A 108 2.81 -9.05 1.50
N ASP A 109 4.03 -8.55 1.64
CA ASP A 109 5.26 -9.14 1.14
C ASP A 109 5.24 -9.34 -0.39
N VAL A 110 4.72 -8.34 -1.11
CA VAL A 110 4.66 -8.37 -2.57
C VAL A 110 5.95 -7.81 -3.15
N ASP A 111 6.73 -8.65 -3.83
CA ASP A 111 7.88 -8.19 -4.60
C ASP A 111 7.45 -7.26 -5.74
N VAL A 112 8.07 -6.08 -5.79
CA VAL A 112 7.86 -5.10 -6.86
C VAL A 112 9.20 -4.63 -7.42
N LEU A 113 9.25 -4.49 -8.74
CA LEU A 113 10.46 -4.15 -9.47
C LEU A 113 10.53 -2.64 -9.71
N ALA A 114 11.74 -2.10 -9.60
CA ALA A 114 11.96 -0.68 -9.81
C ALA A 114 11.58 -0.22 -11.22
N GLY A 115 10.95 0.95 -11.31
CA GLY A 115 10.53 1.53 -12.59
C GLY A 115 9.37 0.80 -13.28
N GLN A 116 8.78 -0.22 -12.66
CA GLN A 116 7.57 -0.89 -13.17
C GLN A 116 6.29 -0.21 -12.67
N SER A 117 5.22 -0.38 -13.45
CA SER A 117 3.86 0.01 -13.09
C SER A 117 3.01 -1.23 -12.93
N TYR A 118 2.24 -1.26 -11.85
CA TYR A 118 1.35 -2.35 -11.46
C TYR A 118 -0.09 -1.85 -11.39
N THR A 119 -1.03 -2.79 -11.54
CA THR A 119 -2.46 -2.48 -11.50
C THR A 119 -3.07 -2.93 -10.19
N LEU A 120 -3.56 -1.98 -9.38
CA LEU A 120 -4.44 -2.26 -8.25
C LEU A 120 -5.89 -2.14 -8.73
N ARG A 121 -6.68 -3.21 -8.61
CA ARG A 121 -8.08 -3.24 -9.07
C ARG A 121 -9.01 -3.68 -7.96
N LEU A 122 -10.10 -2.94 -7.77
CA LEU A 122 -11.13 -3.19 -6.78
C LEU A 122 -12.49 -3.26 -7.46
N ILE A 123 -13.18 -4.38 -7.27
CA ILE A 123 -14.50 -4.63 -7.84
C ILE A 123 -15.43 -4.93 -6.68
N GLY A 124 -16.63 -4.35 -6.70
CA GLY A 124 -17.60 -4.61 -5.66
C GLY A 124 -18.97 -4.02 -5.92
N LYS A 125 -19.83 -4.19 -4.92
CA LYS A 125 -21.11 -3.51 -4.81
C LYS A 125 -21.01 -2.35 -3.83
N ALA A 126 -21.76 -1.30 -4.11
CA ALA A 126 -21.92 -0.16 -3.21
C ALA A 126 -23.40 0.00 -2.85
N GLY A 127 -23.66 0.23 -1.56
CA GLY A 127 -25.00 0.19 -1.00
C GLY A 127 -25.56 -1.23 -0.87
N VAL A 128 -26.84 -1.32 -0.52
CA VAL A 128 -27.65 -2.55 -0.60
C VAL A 128 -28.60 -2.47 -1.78
N ASP A 129 -29.11 -3.62 -2.22
CA ASP A 129 -30.05 -3.70 -3.35
C ASP A 129 -31.29 -2.81 -3.08
N GLY A 130 -31.60 -1.92 -4.03
CA GLY A 130 -32.72 -1.00 -3.95
C GLY A 130 -32.46 0.32 -3.19
N ALA A 131 -31.26 0.51 -2.62
CA ALA A 131 -30.84 1.78 -2.05
C ALA A 131 -30.09 2.64 -3.09
N SER A 132 -30.17 3.97 -2.96
CA SER A 132 -29.26 4.90 -3.64
C SER A 132 -27.91 4.86 -2.91
N PRO A 133 -26.83 4.38 -3.53
CA PRO A 133 -25.54 4.24 -2.86
C PRO A 133 -24.92 5.61 -2.55
N ASN A 134 -24.15 5.66 -1.45
CA ASN A 134 -23.25 6.73 -1.09
C ASN A 134 -22.09 6.11 -0.28
N ALA A 135 -21.48 5.08 -0.85
CA ALA A 135 -20.50 4.25 -0.18
C ALA A 135 -19.08 4.76 -0.44
N SER A 136 -18.12 4.36 0.39
CA SER A 136 -16.74 4.78 0.23
C SER A 136 -15.79 3.73 0.79
N TYR A 137 -14.60 3.66 0.19
CA TYR A 137 -13.50 2.89 0.73
C TYR A 137 -12.21 3.70 0.68
N SER A 138 -11.24 3.30 1.49
CA SER A 138 -9.89 3.85 1.51
C SER A 138 -8.89 2.76 1.79
N GLY A 139 -7.70 2.91 1.23
CA GLY A 139 -6.59 2.02 1.51
C GLY A 139 -5.26 2.73 1.54
N VAL A 140 -4.28 2.00 2.03
CA VAL A 140 -2.89 2.42 2.16
C VAL A 140 -2.02 1.35 1.50
N VAL A 141 -1.00 1.81 0.78
CA VAL A 141 0.10 0.99 0.29
C VAL A 141 1.38 1.50 0.92
N THR A 142 2.18 0.63 1.51
CA THR A 142 3.52 0.97 1.99
C THR A 142 4.55 0.25 1.15
N PHE A 143 5.52 0.99 0.64
CA PHE A 143 6.64 0.46 -0.14
C PHE A 143 7.93 0.57 0.67
N ALA A 144 8.69 -0.52 0.70
CA ALA A 144 10.03 -0.58 1.26
C ALA A 144 11.02 -1.07 0.18
N PRO A 145 12.01 -0.25 -0.23
CA PRO A 145 13.05 -0.72 -1.12
C PRO A 145 13.92 -1.77 -0.42
N VAL A 146 14.21 -2.87 -1.12
CA VAL A 146 15.26 -3.80 -0.72
C VAL A 146 16.58 -3.18 -1.17
N ALA A 147 17.19 -2.40 -0.29
CA ALA A 147 18.58 -2.03 -0.45
C ALA A 147 19.39 -3.33 -0.49
N GLY A 148 19.77 -3.76 -1.69
CA GLY A 148 20.45 -5.02 -1.90
C GLY A 148 21.62 -5.12 -0.94
N VAL A 149 21.53 -6.02 0.04
CA VAL A 149 22.67 -6.45 0.86
C VAL A 149 23.56 -7.36 0.02
N VAL A 150 23.76 -6.97 -1.25
CA VAL A 150 24.79 -7.53 -2.10
C VAL A 150 26.04 -6.78 -1.67
N PRO A 151 27.04 -7.46 -1.07
CA PRO A 151 28.28 -6.79 -0.74
C PRO A 151 28.81 -6.09 -1.98
N GLU A 152 29.28 -4.85 -1.83
CA GLU A 152 29.85 -4.13 -2.96
C GLU A 152 30.97 -4.98 -3.59
N PRO A 153 31.26 -4.86 -4.91
CA PRO A 153 32.34 -5.60 -5.56
C PRO A 153 33.68 -5.52 -4.81
N GLY A 154 33.96 -4.41 -4.12
CA GLY A 154 35.12 -4.25 -3.25
C GLY A 154 35.11 -5.17 -2.03
N THR A 155 33.94 -5.39 -1.42
CA THR A 155 33.77 -6.33 -0.31
C THR A 155 34.00 -7.77 -0.78
N TRP A 156 33.51 -8.13 -1.96
CA TRP A 156 33.82 -9.42 -2.59
C TRP A 156 35.32 -9.58 -2.84
N ALA A 157 35.96 -8.55 -3.40
CA ALA A 157 37.39 -8.57 -3.65
C ALA A 157 38.20 -8.74 -2.35
N LEU A 158 37.83 -8.05 -1.27
CA LEU A 158 38.47 -8.18 0.04
C LEU A 158 38.28 -9.56 0.65
N MET A 159 37.08 -10.14 0.56
CA MET A 159 36.85 -11.51 1.03
C MET A 159 37.66 -12.52 0.23
N ILE A 160 37.64 -12.43 -1.11
CA ILE A 160 38.44 -13.30 -1.98
C ILE A 160 39.94 -13.15 -1.69
N ALA A 161 40.42 -11.92 -1.53
CA ALA A 161 41.82 -11.65 -1.19
C ALA A 161 42.18 -12.21 0.20
N GLY A 162 41.31 -12.05 1.20
CA GLY A 162 41.50 -12.59 2.54
C GLY A 162 41.57 -14.12 2.56
N PHE A 163 40.59 -14.78 1.93
CA PHE A 163 40.57 -16.25 1.83
C PHE A 163 41.72 -16.77 0.95
N GLY A 164 42.02 -16.11 -0.15
CA GLY A 164 43.15 -16.43 -1.03
C GLY A 164 44.49 -16.31 -0.31
N GLY A 165 44.68 -15.23 0.45
CA GLY A 165 45.88 -15.00 1.28
C GLY A 165 46.05 -16.05 2.38
N ALA A 166 44.98 -16.36 3.12
CA ALA A 166 45.00 -17.41 4.13
C ALA A 166 45.34 -18.78 3.54
N GLY A 167 44.73 -19.14 2.40
CA GLY A 167 45.03 -20.37 1.67
C GLY A 167 46.48 -20.46 1.19
N ALA A 168 47.05 -19.36 0.70
CA ALA A 168 48.44 -19.29 0.26
C ALA A 168 49.42 -19.54 1.42
N VAL A 169 49.17 -18.97 2.59
CA VAL A 169 50.00 -19.17 3.80
C VAL A 169 49.94 -20.63 4.25
N LEU A 170 48.76 -21.26 4.26
CA LEU A 170 48.59 -22.66 4.62
C LEU A 170 49.35 -23.61 3.67
N ARG A 171 49.31 -23.36 2.36
CA ARG A 171 50.09 -24.15 1.38
C ARG A 171 51.59 -24.02 1.60
N ARG A 172 52.11 -22.81 1.84
CA ARG A 172 53.54 -22.58 2.10
C ARG A 172 54.04 -23.36 3.33
N ARG A 173 53.26 -23.36 4.42
CA ARG A 173 53.61 -24.11 5.64
C ARG A 173 53.67 -25.62 5.40
N ARG A 174 52.73 -26.20 4.63
CA ARG A 174 52.74 -27.63 4.30
C ARG A 174 54.00 -28.06 3.55
N HIS A 175 54.47 -27.25 2.59
CA HIS A 175 55.71 -27.53 1.87
C HIS A 175 56.94 -27.45 2.77
N GLN A 176 56.99 -26.51 3.71
CA GLN A 176 58.12 -26.39 4.64
C GLN A 176 58.19 -27.57 5.63
N VAL A 177 57.03 -28.07 6.09
CA VAL A 177 56.97 -29.24 6.98
C VAL A 177 57.36 -30.53 6.24
N ALA A 178 57.00 -30.68 4.97
CA ALA A 178 57.35 -31.87 4.17
C ALA A 178 58.84 -31.96 3.77
N VAL A 179 59.58 -30.85 3.77
CA VAL A 179 61.03 -30.82 3.48
C VAL A 179 61.87 -31.05 4.75
N ALA A 180 61.27 -30.90 5.93
CA ALA A 180 61.93 -31.09 7.22
C ALA A 180 61.75 -32.50 7.82
N ALA A 181 60.97 -33.37 7.17
CA ALA A 181 60.74 -34.77 7.54
C ALA A 181 61.52 -35.70 6.60
#